data_AF-A0AAV4SGG3-F1
#
_entry.id   AF-A0AAV4SGG3-F1
#
_cell.length_a   1.000
_cell.length_b   1.000
_cell.length_c   1.000
_cell.angle_alpha   90.00
_cell.angle_beta   90.00
_cell.angle_gamma   90.00
#
_symmetry.space_group_name_H-M   'P 1'
#
loop_
_entity.id
_entity.type
_entity.pdbx_description
1 polymer ?
#
loop_
_entity_poly.entity_id
_entity_poly.type
_entity_poly.pdbx_seq_one_letter_code
_entity_poly.pdbx_strand_id
1 'polypeptide(L)'
;MMGQIQKGEADLAFNSISITESRNTVADFSTIYAIDDMTFIIEKPGAYPTSLAFIRPFDSTLWNITLVILFLMPLVMKLLLSTKDTYIHMFLKLLGSVLRQPTISDRDFGQKAYLLRG
;
A
#
# COMPACT_ATOMS: atom_id res chain seq x y z
N MET A 1 -40.74 31.65 -7.86
CA MET A 1 -41.61 30.48 -8.14
C MET A 1 -42.56 30.19 -6.99
N MET A 2 -42.15 29.60 -5.87
CA MET A 2 -43.11 29.26 -4.78
C MET A 2 -43.94 30.44 -4.26
N GLY A 3 -43.32 31.61 -4.04
CA GLY A 3 -44.06 32.79 -3.60
C GLY A 3 -45.04 33.35 -4.65
N GLN A 4 -44.82 33.10 -5.95
CA GLN A 4 -45.74 33.54 -7.01
C GLN A 4 -46.93 32.58 -7.12
N ILE A 5 -46.69 31.28 -6.97
CA ILE A 5 -47.75 30.26 -6.84
C ILE A 5 -48.64 30.59 -5.64
N GLN A 6 -48.04 30.90 -4.48
CA GLN A 6 -48.79 31.24 -3.26
C GLN A 6 -49.66 32.50 -3.40
N LYS A 7 -49.20 33.50 -4.17
CA LYS A 7 -49.93 34.74 -4.40
C LYS A 7 -50.95 34.64 -5.55
N GLY A 8 -51.01 33.51 -6.26
CA GLY A 8 -51.83 33.37 -7.46
C GLY A 8 -51.32 34.18 -8.66
N GLU A 9 -50.05 34.60 -8.64
CA GLU A 9 -49.39 35.29 -9.76
C GLU A 9 -48.87 34.32 -10.83
N ALA A 10 -48.80 33.03 -10.51
CA ALA A 10 -48.40 31.97 -11.41
C ALA A 10 -49.24 30.71 -11.17
N ASP A 11 -49.65 30.03 -12.24
CA ASP A 11 -50.52 28.84 -12.15
C ASP A 11 -49.71 27.53 -12.03
N LEU A 12 -48.47 27.52 -12.50
CA LEU A 12 -47.61 26.33 -12.51
C LEU A 12 -46.13 26.70 -12.42
N ALA A 13 -45.35 25.86 -11.72
CA ALA A 13 -43.90 25.96 -11.64
C ALA A 13 -43.26 24.67 -12.19
N PHE A 14 -42.45 24.81 -13.24
CA PHE A 14 -41.67 23.71 -13.82
C PHE A 14 -40.18 23.97 -13.61
N ASN A 15 -39.60 23.34 -12.58
CA ASN A 15 -38.18 23.49 -12.21
C ASN A 15 -37.77 22.31 -11.28
N SER A 16 -36.47 22.08 -11.12
CA SER A 16 -35.86 21.14 -10.15
C SER A 16 -36.05 21.64 -8.71
N ILE A 17 -37.30 21.61 -8.25
CA ILE A 17 -37.66 22.01 -6.89
C ILE A 17 -37.74 20.78 -6.01
N SER A 18 -37.04 20.82 -4.87
CA SER A 18 -37.14 19.76 -3.87
C SER A 18 -38.53 19.78 -3.21
N ILE A 19 -39.14 18.61 -3.14
CA ILE A 19 -40.40 18.36 -2.43
C ILE A 19 -40.06 18.30 -0.94
N THR A 20 -40.48 19.32 -0.19
CA THR A 20 -40.33 19.38 1.27
C THR A 20 -41.70 19.55 1.90
N GLU A 21 -41.88 19.06 3.14
CA GLU A 21 -43.16 19.17 3.85
C GLU A 21 -43.68 20.61 3.90
N SER A 22 -42.79 21.57 4.22
CA SER A 22 -43.10 22.99 4.29
C SER A 22 -43.60 23.60 2.96
N ARG A 23 -43.27 23.00 1.82
CA ARG A 23 -43.72 23.46 0.50
C ARG A 23 -45.02 22.76 0.08
N ASN A 24 -45.23 21.55 0.56
CA ASN A 24 -46.44 20.76 0.33
C ASN A 24 -47.69 21.38 0.98
N THR A 25 -47.52 22.29 1.95
CA THR A 25 -48.63 23.06 2.53
C THR A 25 -49.07 24.25 1.68
N VAL A 26 -48.29 24.63 0.67
CA VAL A 26 -48.50 25.83 -0.15
C VAL A 26 -48.94 25.49 -1.58
N ALA A 27 -48.46 24.37 -2.12
CA ALA A 27 -48.83 23.89 -3.45
C ALA A 27 -48.73 22.36 -3.52
N ASP A 28 -49.56 21.76 -4.35
CA ASP A 28 -49.49 20.33 -4.66
C ASP A 28 -48.38 20.02 -5.67
N PHE A 29 -47.69 18.90 -5.47
CA PHE A 29 -46.64 18.43 -6.36
C PHE A 29 -47.14 17.27 -7.25
N SER A 30 -46.60 17.20 -8.47
CA SER A 30 -46.79 16.04 -9.35
C SER A 30 -45.98 14.83 -8.87
N THR A 31 -46.13 13.70 -9.57
CA THR A 31 -45.30 12.52 -9.33
C THR A 31 -43.81 12.84 -9.51
N ILE A 32 -42.97 12.28 -8.63
CA ILE A 32 -41.52 12.48 -8.65
C ILE A 32 -40.96 12.09 -10.03
N TYR A 33 -40.32 13.05 -10.71
CA TYR A 33 -39.73 12.84 -12.04
C TYR A 33 -38.19 12.74 -12.00
N ALA A 34 -37.56 13.18 -10.91
CA ALA A 34 -36.12 13.09 -10.67
C ALA A 34 -35.85 12.96 -9.16
N ILE A 35 -34.88 12.12 -8.80
CA ILE A 35 -34.38 11.96 -7.44
C ILE A 35 -32.98 12.56 -7.43
N ASP A 36 -32.75 13.51 -6.54
CA ASP A 36 -31.44 14.15 -6.35
C ASP A 36 -30.85 13.65 -5.03
N ASP A 37 -29.69 13.01 -5.11
CA ASP A 37 -28.99 12.45 -3.96
C ASP A 37 -27.89 13.42 -3.51
N MET A 38 -27.86 13.74 -2.21
CA MET A 38 -26.74 14.48 -1.64
C MET A 38 -25.49 13.60 -1.64
N THR A 39 -24.53 13.94 -2.50
CA THR A 39 -23.26 13.23 -2.61
C THR A 39 -22.08 14.19 -2.35
N PHE A 40 -20.96 13.62 -1.91
CA PHE A 40 -19.73 14.37 -1.74
C PHE A 40 -18.96 14.42 -3.06
N ILE A 41 -18.62 15.62 -3.49
CA ILE A 41 -17.71 15.84 -4.61
C ILE A 41 -16.30 15.99 -4.02
N ILE A 42 -15.43 15.03 -4.32
CA ILE A 42 -14.00 15.10 -3.98
C ILE A 42 -13.17 15.00 -5.26
N GLU A 43 -12.00 15.64 -5.25
CA GLU A 43 -11.04 15.50 -6.33
C GLU A 43 -10.54 14.06 -6.40
N LYS A 44 -10.48 13.50 -7.61
CA LYS A 44 -9.90 12.17 -7.83
C LYS A 44 -8.40 12.22 -7.47
N PRO A 45 -7.90 11.35 -6.58
CA PRO A 45 -6.48 11.35 -6.24
C PRO A 45 -5.65 11.07 -7.49
N GLY A 46 -4.57 11.84 -7.66
CA GLY A 46 -3.64 11.69 -8.79
C GLY A 46 -2.99 10.30 -8.82
N ALA A 47 -2.38 9.96 -9.96
CA ALA A 47 -1.65 8.71 -10.10
C ALA A 47 -0.43 8.69 -9.16
N TYR A 48 -0.33 7.66 -8.31
CA TYR A 48 0.85 7.46 -7.47
C TYR A 48 1.98 6.81 -8.29
N PRO A 49 3.25 7.21 -8.06
CA PRO A 49 4.38 6.59 -8.72
C PRO A 49 4.50 5.11 -8.31
N THR A 50 4.30 4.21 -9.27
CA THR A 50 4.34 2.76 -9.07
C THR A 50 5.76 2.20 -8.98
N SER A 51 6.78 2.99 -9.30
CA SER A 51 8.19 2.58 -9.30
C SER A 51 8.72 2.17 -7.92
N LEU A 52 8.24 2.82 -6.85
CA LEU A 52 8.65 2.54 -5.47
C LEU A 52 7.64 1.66 -4.70
N ALA A 53 6.63 1.12 -5.40
CA ALA A 53 5.59 0.30 -4.77
C ALA A 53 6.17 -0.96 -4.10
N PHE A 54 7.30 -1.48 -4.59
CA PHE A 54 7.98 -2.67 -4.04
C PHE A 54 8.62 -2.45 -2.67
N ILE A 55 8.98 -1.23 -2.31
CA ILE A 55 9.64 -0.91 -1.03
C ILE A 55 8.60 -0.66 0.07
N ARG A 56 7.38 -0.26 -0.33
CA ARG A 56 6.26 0.11 0.55
C ARG A 56 5.78 -0.95 1.54
N PRO A 57 5.84 -2.27 1.28
CA PRO A 57 5.31 -3.26 2.21
C PRO A 57 6.03 -3.31 3.56
N PHE A 58 7.28 -2.83 3.63
CA PHE A 58 8.10 -2.86 4.83
C PHE A 58 8.52 -1.46 5.26
N ASP A 59 8.63 -1.27 6.57
CA ASP A 59 9.14 -0.04 7.17
C ASP A 59 10.61 0.19 6.74
N SER A 60 11.01 1.46 6.57
CA SER A 60 12.39 1.85 6.32
C SER A 60 13.37 1.27 7.37
N THR A 61 12.91 1.09 8.60
CA THR A 61 13.68 0.47 9.69
C THR A 61 14.02 -0.99 9.37
N LEU A 62 13.07 -1.76 8.83
CA LEU A 62 13.30 -3.17 8.47
C LEU A 62 14.27 -3.29 7.30
N TRP A 63 14.20 -2.38 6.32
CA TRP A 63 15.16 -2.33 5.22
C TRP A 63 16.58 -2.06 5.72
N ASN A 64 16.74 -1.09 6.62
CA ASN A 64 18.04 -0.78 7.24
C ASN A 64 18.58 -1.97 8.05
N ILE A 65 17.76 -2.60 8.88
CA ILE A 65 18.16 -3.78 9.66
C ILE A 65 18.55 -4.93 8.75
N THR A 66 17.78 -5.20 7.70
CA THR A 66 18.07 -6.27 6.73
C THR A 66 19.41 -6.02 6.03
N LEU A 67 19.69 -4.78 5.64
CA LEU A 67 20.96 -4.40 5.03
C LEU A 67 22.12 -4.58 6.01
N VAL A 68 21.97 -4.15 7.26
CA VAL A 68 22.99 -4.36 8.31
C VAL A 68 23.26 -5.85 8.54
N ILE A 69 22.21 -6.67 8.69
CA ILE A 69 22.35 -8.11 8.89
C ILE A 69 23.07 -8.76 7.70
N LEU A 70 22.75 -8.35 6.48
CA LEU A 70 23.35 -8.89 5.26
C LEU A 70 24.88 -8.71 5.22
N PHE A 71 25.39 -7.57 5.68
CA PHE A 71 26.85 -7.32 5.77
C PHE A 71 27.46 -7.87 7.06
N LEU A 72 26.71 -7.91 8.16
CA LEU A 72 27.22 -8.44 9.44
C LEU A 72 27.38 -9.96 9.40
N MET A 73 26.49 -10.67 8.72
CA MET A 73 26.48 -12.14 8.62
C MET A 73 27.83 -12.75 8.17
N PRO A 74 28.46 -12.34 7.06
CA PRO A 74 29.78 -12.87 6.66
C PRO A 74 30.90 -12.51 7.66
N LEU A 75 30.80 -11.37 8.34
CA LEU A 75 31.78 -10.98 9.36
C LEU A 75 31.70 -11.90 10.58
N VAL A 76 30.48 -12.16 11.06
CA VAL A 76 30.22 -13.11 12.16
C VAL A 76 30.68 -14.51 11.79
N MET A 77 30.38 -14.98 10.56
CA MET A 77 30.85 -16.29 10.09
C MET A 77 32.38 -16.36 10.00
N LYS A 78 33.05 -15.32 9.54
CA LYS A 78 34.51 -15.27 9.49
C LYS A 78 35.11 -15.34 10.90
N LEU A 79 34.55 -14.61 11.86
CA LEU A 79 34.99 -14.64 13.26
C LEU A 79 34.77 -16.04 13.88
N LEU A 80 33.57 -16.60 13.69
CA LEU A 80 33.16 -17.87 14.29
C LEU A 80 33.91 -19.08 13.71
N LEU A 81 34.10 -19.13 12.38
CA LEU A 81 34.76 -20.26 11.71
C LEU A 81 36.27 -20.04 11.50
N SER A 82 36.81 -18.86 11.84
CA SER A 82 38.22 -18.49 11.64
C SER A 82 38.79 -18.88 10.27
N THR A 83 37.94 -18.83 9.24
CA THR A 83 38.27 -19.32 7.91
C THR A 83 39.21 -18.33 7.20
N LYS A 84 40.18 -18.87 6.43
CA LYS A 84 41.15 -18.06 5.66
C LYS A 84 40.56 -17.39 4.40
N ASP A 85 39.27 -17.58 4.12
CA ASP A 85 38.63 -17.03 2.93
C ASP A 85 38.47 -15.51 3.00
N THR A 86 38.54 -14.86 1.84
CA THR A 86 38.30 -13.43 1.67
C THR A 86 36.84 -13.09 2.00
N TYR A 87 36.63 -11.96 2.69
CA TYR A 87 35.30 -11.48 3.09
C TYR A 87 34.29 -11.46 1.94
N ILE A 88 34.70 -10.95 0.77
CA ILE A 88 33.86 -10.84 -0.44
C ILE A 88 33.39 -12.22 -0.91
N HIS A 89 34.27 -13.23 -0.85
CA HIS A 89 33.94 -14.58 -1.28
C HIS A 89 32.88 -15.21 -0.35
N MET A 90 33.02 -15.02 0.97
CA MET A 90 31.99 -15.44 1.92
C MET A 90 30.67 -14.68 1.75
N PHE A 91 30.73 -13.37 1.54
CA PHE A 91 29.55 -12.54 1.31
C PHE A 91 28.75 -13.03 0.09
N LEU A 92 29.40 -13.19 -1.07
CA LEU A 92 28.74 -13.65 -2.29
C LEU A 92 28.15 -15.06 -2.14
N LYS A 93 28.82 -15.93 -1.40
CA LYS A 93 28.39 -17.29 -1.11
C LYS A 93 27.14 -17.33 -0.22
N LEU A 94 27.11 -16.51 0.83
CA LEU A 94 25.94 -16.37 1.70
C LEU A 94 24.78 -15.66 0.98
N LEU A 95 25.07 -14.62 0.20
CA LEU A 95 24.09 -13.95 -0.65
C LEU A 95 23.47 -14.93 -1.65
N GLY A 96 24.28 -15.76 -2.31
CA GLY A 96 23.81 -16.82 -3.21
C GLY A 96 22.90 -17.81 -2.48
N SER A 97 23.24 -18.21 -1.25
CA SER A 97 22.39 -19.07 -0.42
C SER A 97 21.04 -18.43 -0.07
N VAL A 98 21.03 -17.14 0.31
CA VAL A 98 19.79 -16.38 0.58
C VAL A 98 18.90 -16.29 -0.67
N LEU A 99 19.52 -16.12 -1.84
CA LEU A 99 18.84 -16.13 -3.14
C LEU A 99 18.46 -17.54 -3.62
N ARG A 100 18.61 -18.56 -2.77
CA ARG A 100 18.35 -19.98 -3.07
C ARG A 100 19.13 -20.50 -4.28
N GLN A 101 20.29 -19.91 -4.57
CA GLN A 101 21.19 -20.43 -5.59
C GLN A 101 21.84 -21.73 -5.07
N PRO A 102 21.96 -22.76 -5.92
CA PRO A 102 22.70 -23.97 -5.59
C PRO A 102 24.19 -23.61 -5.47
N THR A 103 24.62 -23.31 -4.26
CA THR A 103 26.02 -22.97 -3.98
C THR A 103 26.82 -24.27 -3.80
N ILE A 104 27.95 -24.37 -4.50
CA ILE A 104 28.86 -25.54 -4.53
C ILE A 104 29.47 -25.86 -3.13
N SER A 105 29.17 -25.05 -2.11
CA SER A 105 29.72 -25.12 -0.75
C SER A 105 29.26 -26.26 0.14
N ASP A 106 28.11 -26.87 -0.15
CA ASP A 106 27.45 -27.76 0.81
C ASP A 106 28.35 -28.96 1.19
N ARG A 107 29.29 -29.32 0.30
CA ARG A 107 30.27 -30.40 0.53
C ARG A 107 31.41 -30.05 1.48
N ASP A 108 31.81 -28.78 1.61
CA ASP A 108 33.03 -28.39 2.36
C ASP A 108 32.71 -27.84 3.77
N PHE A 109 31.52 -27.25 3.96
CA PHE A 109 31.11 -26.68 5.25
C PHE A 109 30.75 -27.77 6.27
N GLY A 110 30.11 -28.86 5.82
CA GLY A 110 29.82 -30.03 6.65
C GLY A 110 31.10 -30.65 7.21
N GLN A 111 32.11 -30.88 6.37
CA GLN A 111 33.36 -31.54 6.79
C GLN A 111 34.12 -30.76 7.87
N LYS A 112 34.17 -29.42 7.78
CA LYS A 112 34.86 -28.59 8.80
C LYS A 112 34.11 -28.50 10.12
N ALA A 113 32.78 -28.53 10.10
CA ALA A 113 31.96 -28.59 11.32
C ALA A 113 32.07 -29.95 12.04
N TYR A 114 32.21 -31.05 11.29
CA TYR A 114 32.47 -32.38 11.88
C TYR A 114 33.86 -32.48 12.53
N LEU A 115 34.88 -31.84 11.98
CA LEU A 115 36.24 -31.84 12.53
C LEU A 115 36.40 -31.02 13.83
N LEU A 116 35.47 -30.12 14.14
CA LEU A 116 35.44 -29.38 15.41
C LEU A 116 34.68 -30.12 16.53
N ARG A 117 34.13 -31.30 16.22
CA ARG A 117 33.30 -32.11 17.14
C ARG A 117 33.92 -33.47 17.49
N GLY A 118 35.16 -33.72 17.09
CA GLY A 118 35.99 -34.87 17.50
C GLY A 118 37.32 -34.39 18.06
#